data_AF-A0A5B0VSJ8-F1
#
_entry.id   AF-A0A5B0VSJ8-F1
#
_cell.length_a   1.000
_cell.length_b   1.000
_cell.length_c   1.000
_cell.angle_alpha   90.00
_cell.angle_beta   90.00
_cell.angle_gamma   90.00
#
_symmetry.space_group_name_H-M   'P 1'
#
loop_
_entity.id
_entity.type
_entity.pdbx_description
1 polymer ?
#
loop_
_entity_poly.entity_id
_entity_poly.type
_entity_poly.pdbx_seq_one_letter_code
_entity_poly.pdbx_strand_id
1 'polypeptide(L)' 'MARVVVIGFPDEKGLWVADINAGTITPLPTPASGALKEADDLRAGGAVIVKNVNLAVGVNSTSAVAAGFLEG' A
#
# COMPACT_ATOMS: atom_id res chain seq x y z
N MET A 1 9.14 -8.00 -15.86
CA MET A 1 8.19 -6.90 -15.60
C MET A 1 8.39 -6.45 -14.15
N ALA A 2 8.42 -5.15 -13.88
CA ALA A 2 8.61 -4.65 -12.52
C ALA A 2 7.39 -4.97 -11.66
N ARG A 3 7.59 -5.55 -10.47
CA ARG A 3 6.55 -5.77 -9.48
C ARG A 3 6.75 -4.75 -8.38
N VAL A 4 6.27 -3.54 -8.61
CA VAL A 4 6.39 -2.41 -7.67
C VAL A 4 4.98 -1.95 -7.31
N VAL A 5 4.71 -1.82 -6.01
CA VAL A 5 3.41 -1.36 -5.50
C VAL A 5 3.61 -0.20 -4.54
N VAL A 6 2.67 0.74 -4.54
CA VAL A 6 2.57 1.80 -3.53
C VAL A 6 1.55 1.35 -2.49
N ILE A 7 1.93 1.44 -1.22
CA ILE A 7 1.14 1.01 -0.08
C ILE A 7 0.89 2.22 0.82
N GLY A 8 -0.36 2.39 1.24
CA GLY A 8 -0.75 3.33 2.29
C GLY A 8 -1.76 2.65 3.19
N PHE A 9 -1.71 2.95 4.48
CA PHE A 9 -2.62 2.38 5.49
C PHE A 9 -3.66 3.43 5.94
N PRO A 10 -4.89 3.00 6.31
CA PRO A 10 -5.79 3.85 7.06
C PRO A 10 -5.08 4.44 8.28
N ASP A 11 -5.39 5.68 8.64
CA ASP A 11 -4.80 6.40 9.78
C ASP A 11 -3.29 6.70 9.69
N GLU A 12 -2.64 6.34 8.58
CA GLU A 12 -1.24 6.68 8.31
C GLU A 12 -1.10 7.67 7.14
N LYS A 13 -0.33 8.74 7.37
CA LYS A 13 -0.01 9.76 6.35
C LYS A 13 1.14 9.35 5.43
N GLY A 14 1.96 8.39 5.86
CA GLY A 14 3.07 7.86 5.09
C GLY A 14 2.60 7.01 3.92
N LEU A 15 3.34 7.08 2.83
CA LEU A 15 3.26 6.12 1.74
C LEU A 15 4.54 5.29 1.73
N TRP A 16 4.43 4.07 1.21
CA TRP A 16 5.52 3.13 1.09
C TRP A 16 5.58 2.61 -0.33
N VAL A 17 6.78 2.41 -0.85
CA VAL A 17 7.01 1.69 -2.10
C VAL A 17 7.59 0.34 -1.75
N ALA A 18 6.91 -0.72 -2.16
CA ALA A 18 7.43 -2.07 -2.09
C ALA A 18 7.89 -2.51 -3.48
N ASP A 19 9.19 -2.75 -3.64
CA ASP A 19 9.74 -3.42 -4.80
C ASP A 19 9.87 -4.92 -4.49
N ILE A 20 8.99 -5.72 -5.08
CA ILE A 20 8.90 -7.16 -4.84
C ILE A 20 10.07 -7.91 -5.50
N ASN A 21 10.63 -7.36 -6.59
CA ASN A 21 11.78 -7.99 -7.23
C ASN A 21 13.06 -7.75 -6.41
N ALA A 22 13.19 -6.58 -5.80
CA ALA A 22 14.30 -6.26 -4.91
C ALA A 22 14.10 -6.81 -3.48
N GLY A 23 12.86 -7.14 -3.09
CA GLY A 23 12.52 -7.56 -1.75
C GLY A 23 12.61 -6.43 -0.71
N THR A 24 12.40 -5.18 -1.14
CA THR A 24 12.59 -3.99 -0.30
C THR A 24 11.29 -3.20 -0.15
N ILE A 25 11.17 -2.55 1.00
CA ILE A 25 10.09 -1.58 1.30
C ILE A 25 10.76 -0.29 1.74
N THR A 26 10.44 0.81 1.08
CA THR A 26 11.01 2.12 1.38
C THR A 26 9.91 3.16 1.60
N PRO A 27 10.10 4.09 2.55
CA PRO A 27 9.17 5.19 2.71
C PRO A 27 9.22 6.08 1.46
N LEU A 28 8.04 6.38 0.93
CA LEU A 28 7.88 7.30 -0.18
C LEU A 28 7.47 8.66 0.40
N PRO A 29 8.24 9.74 0.17
CA PRO A 29 7.81 11.06 0.58
C PRO A 29 6.46 11.38 -0.06
N THR A 30 5.57 11.99 0.71
CA THR A 30 4.22 12.32 0.25
C THR A 30 4.32 13.13 -1.05
N PRO A 31 3.71 12.65 -2.15
CA PRO A 31 3.82 13.32 -3.44
C PRO A 31 3.22 14.72 -3.35
N ALA A 32 3.95 15.72 -3.82
CA ALA A 32 3.48 17.11 -3.76
C ALA A 32 2.45 17.43 -4.86
N SER A 33 2.42 16.66 -5.96
CA SER A 33 1.52 16.87 -7.10
C SER A 33 1.35 15.61 -7.96
N GLY A 34 0.37 15.64 -8.88
CA GLY A 34 0.10 14.60 -9.87
C GLY A 34 -0.90 13.52 -9.41
N ALA A 35 -1.16 12.54 -10.28
CA ALA A 35 -2.18 11.50 -10.06
C ALA A 35 -1.97 10.66 -8.78
N LEU A 36 -0.72 10.51 -8.33
CA LEU A 36 -0.40 9.84 -7.08
C LEU A 36 -0.84 10.66 -5.85
N LYS A 37 -0.72 12.00 -5.92
CA LYS A 37 -1.22 12.89 -4.86
C LYS A 37 -2.74 12.90 -4.82
N GLU A 38 -3.40 12.98 -5.97
CA GLU A 38 -4.86 12.89 -6.05
C GLU A 38 -5.38 11.56 -5.47
N ALA A 39 -4.70 10.44 -5.77
CA ALA A 39 -5.03 9.15 -5.18
C ALA A 39 -4.80 9.13 -3.65
N ASP A 40 -3.73 9.75 -3.16
CA ASP A 40 -3.45 9.85 -1.73
C ASP A 40 -4.45 10.75 -0.98
N ASP A 41 -4.90 11.85 -1.58
CA ASP A 41 -5.98 12.69 -1.00
C ASP A 41 -7.31 11.92 -0.92
N LEU A 42 -7.65 11.14 -1.95
CA LEU A 42 -8.83 10.26 -1.91
C LEU A 42 -8.70 9.20 -0.82
N ARG A 43 -7.51 8.61 -0.66
CA ARG A 43 -7.20 7.66 0.41
C ARG A 43 -7.34 8.30 1.80
N ALA A 44 -6.85 9.54 1.96
CA ALA A 44 -7.02 10.30 3.19
C ALA A 44 -8.50 10.57 3.52
N GLY A 45 -9.36 10.63 2.50
CA GLY A 45 -10.82 10.67 2.63
C GLY A 45 -11.49 9.30 2.88
N GLY A 46 -10.72 8.22 3.04
CA GLY A 46 -11.22 6.87 3.30
C GLY A 46 -11.46 6.01 2.05
N ALA A 47 -11.08 6.47 0.85
CA ALA A 47 -11.19 5.67 -0.36
C ALA A 47 -10.11 4.58 -0.43
N VAL A 48 -10.41 3.47 -1.10
CA VAL A 48 -9.45 2.42 -1.42
C VAL A 48 -9.11 2.48 -2.91
N ILE A 49 -7.83 2.64 -3.24
CA ILE A 49 -7.34 2.75 -4.61
C ILE A 49 -6.49 1.53 -4.94
N VAL A 50 -6.95 0.69 -5.86
CA VAL A 50 -6.24 -0.50 -6.32
C VAL A 50 -6.07 -0.42 -7.83
N LYS A 51 -4.84 -0.54 -8.32
CA LYS A 51 -4.53 -0.53 -9.76
C LYS A 51 -3.44 -1.54 -10.07
N ASN A 52 -3.71 -2.43 -11.03
CA ASN A 52 -2.81 -3.54 -11.41
C ASN A 52 -2.44 -4.49 -10.24
N VAL A 53 -3.26 -4.53 -9.21
CA VAL A 53 -3.16 -5.45 -8.06
C VAL A 53 -4.51 -6.18 -7.95
N ASN A 54 -4.48 -7.50 -7.79
CA ASN A 54 -5.69 -8.33 -7.69
C ASN A 54 -6.07 -8.72 -6.25
N LEU A 55 -5.15 -8.53 -5.29
CA LEU A 55 -5.37 -8.75 -3.86
C LEU A 55 -4.46 -7.81 -3.07
N ALA A 56 -5.05 -7.00 -2.20
CA ALA A 56 -4.33 -6.15 -1.24
C ALA A 56 -5.07 -6.23 0.09
N VAL A 57 -4.39 -6.74 1.12
CA VAL A 57 -4.96 -6.94 2.45
C VAL A 57 -3.97 -6.42 3.48
N GLY A 58 -4.41 -5.49 4.31
CA GLY A 58 -3.68 -5.09 5.51
C GLY A 58 -3.92 -6.11 6.60
N VAL A 59 -2.86 -6.53 7.29
CA VAL A 59 -2.92 -7.51 8.39
C VAL A 59 -2.16 -6.97 9.59
N ASN A 60 -2.60 -7.31 10.80
CA ASN A 60 -2.00 -6.78 12.02
C ASN A 60 -0.72 -7.53 12.42
N SER A 61 -0.47 -8.71 11.82
CA SER A 61 0.71 -9.52 12.12
C SER A 61 1.07 -10.46 10.98
N THR A 62 2.37 -10.60 10.72
CA THR A 62 2.91 -11.56 9.73
C THR A 62 2.58 -13.01 10.09
N SER A 63 2.48 -13.32 11.38
CA SER A 63 2.05 -14.63 11.88
C SER A 63 0.61 -14.97 11.48
N ALA A 64 -0.29 -13.99 11.39
CA ALA A 64 -1.66 -14.21 10.93
C ALA A 64 -1.69 -14.58 9.44
N VAL A 65 -0.86 -13.91 8.62
CA VAL A 65 -0.69 -14.24 7.20
C VAL A 65 -0.15 -15.66 7.02
N ALA A 66 0.88 -16.03 7.78
CA ALA A 66 1.51 -17.35 7.68
C ALA A 66 0.56 -18.50 8.09
N ALA A 67 -0.40 -18.21 8.97
CA ALA A 67 -1.46 -19.14 9.36
C ALA A 67 -2.63 -19.19 8.37
N GLY A 68 -2.61 -18.39 7.29
CA GLY A 68 -3.69 -18.28 6.33
C GLY A 68 -4.91 -17.51 6.84
N PHE A 69 -4.77 -16.77 7.93
CA PHE A 69 -5.85 -15.94 8.46
C PHE A 69 -5.99 -14.66 7.64
N LEU A 70 -7.18 -14.49 7.07
CA LEU A 70 -7.68 -13.20 6.61
C LEU A 70 -8.51 -12.63 7.77
N GLU A 71 -7.98 -11.60 8.46
CA GLU A 71 -8.80 -10.84 9.40
C GLU A 71 -9.87 -10.10 8.60
N GLY A 72 -11.14 -10.27 9.00
CA GLY A 72 -12.32 -9.72 8.33
C GLY A 72 -13.26 -9.06 9.31
#